data_AF-I0WX44-F1
#
_entry.id   AF-I0WX44-F1
#
_cell.length_a   1.000
_cell.length_b   1.000
_cell.length_c   1.000
_cell.angle_alpha   90.00
_cell.angle_beta   90.00
_cell.angle_gamma   90.00
#
_symmetry.space_group_name_H-M   'P 1'
#
loop_
_entity.id
_entity.type
_entity.pdbx_description
1 polymer ?
#
loop_
_entity_poly.entity_id
_entity_poly.type
_entity_poly.pdbx_seq_one_letter_code
_entity_poly.pdbx_strand_id
1 'polypeptide(L)'
;MTTPAFPHGSGFSDDPGGGPPPHQHTVTLSAPGDLLASVPALLGFRPARSIVAVCLSGERNPSVGAVMRHDLVLSGGDVPTPPMYAALGQFATVCEREQATGVLLVLVDDRFTDPAAIALDELSAIVEEFEELLDFTPTELLDVFVTAEIAAGREWFSLLGGGECGAQSDPTSSRVALARVVEGRAIRSSREELEATIEVGPVLERMQIAALIERGRQSSLLRRELAGRSATPERGHRLELELVLTHVARVSSGERLLAPEYAELALALENVTVRDSALALAVGPYADDAEQLWILLARNLPDPERANPAALLGYSAYLRGDGPFAGIALAAALDSEPGHVLATLLDGALHSGLRPTEVRGLADVGYERAEAIGVVLPR
;
A
#
# COMPACT_ATOMS: atom_id res chain seq x y z
N MET A 1 6.62 8.82 -6.66
CA MET A 1 5.39 8.74 -5.83
C MET A 1 5.79 8.31 -4.42
N THR A 2 5.38 9.04 -3.39
CA THR A 2 5.77 8.77 -1.99
C THR A 2 4.80 7.79 -1.38
N THR A 3 5.27 6.67 -0.82
CA THR A 3 4.36 5.74 -0.15
C THR A 3 4.91 5.32 1.20
N PRO A 4 4.21 5.59 2.31
CA PRO A 4 4.59 5.11 3.63
C PRO A 4 4.21 3.65 3.82
N ALA A 5 5.10 2.89 4.47
CA ALA A 5 4.88 1.57 5.01
C ALA A 5 5.00 1.64 6.53
N PHE A 6 4.04 1.05 7.24
CA PHE A 6 4.02 1.06 8.70
C PHE A 6 4.44 -0.31 9.24
N PRO A 7 5.59 -0.43 9.92
CA PRO A 7 5.87 -1.57 10.78
C PRO A 7 4.94 -1.51 12.00
N HIS A 8 4.53 -2.69 12.49
CA HIS A 8 3.65 -2.77 13.65
C HIS A 8 4.38 -2.31 14.92
N GLY A 9 3.84 -1.26 15.56
CA GLY A 9 4.16 -0.85 16.94
C GLY A 9 2.85 -0.63 17.71
N SER A 10 2.63 -1.38 18.79
CA SER A 10 1.40 -1.35 19.58
C SER A 10 1.30 -0.15 20.51
N GLY A 11 0.09 0.39 20.65
CA GLY A 11 -0.33 1.19 21.81
C GLY A 11 -1.83 1.05 22.04
N PHE A 12 -2.18 0.57 23.24
CA PHE A 12 -3.51 0.44 23.86
C PHE A 12 -4.33 -0.82 23.56
N SER A 13 -4.21 -1.79 24.49
CA SER A 13 -5.17 -2.87 24.72
C SER A 13 -6.04 -2.52 25.92
N ASP A 14 -7.35 -2.39 25.71
CA ASP A 14 -8.37 -2.54 26.76
C ASP A 14 -9.44 -3.49 26.22
N ASP A 15 -9.22 -4.81 26.39
CA ASP A 15 -10.29 -5.80 26.25
C ASP A 15 -10.08 -6.92 27.30
N PRO A 16 -11.02 -7.14 28.24
CA PRO A 16 -10.80 -7.99 29.41
C PRO A 16 -11.15 -9.47 29.20
N GLY A 17 -10.95 -10.03 28.00
CA GLY A 17 -11.13 -11.47 27.81
C GLY A 17 -10.76 -12.03 26.44
N GLY A 18 -9.65 -12.77 26.36
CA GLY A 18 -9.42 -13.70 25.24
C GLY A 18 -7.95 -13.98 24.90
N GLY A 19 -7.45 -15.15 25.31
CA GLY A 19 -6.25 -15.81 24.75
C GLY A 19 -4.89 -15.11 24.95
N PRO A 20 -3.76 -15.85 24.92
CA PRO A 20 -2.46 -15.20 24.85
C PRO A 20 -2.35 -14.44 23.52
N PRO A 21 -1.85 -13.18 23.53
CA PRO A 21 -1.68 -12.41 22.31
C PRO A 21 -0.71 -13.11 21.34
N PRO A 22 -0.84 -12.92 20.02
CA PRO A 22 0.11 -13.48 19.06
C PRO A 22 1.52 -13.00 19.42
N HIS A 23 2.50 -13.90 19.32
CA HIS A 23 3.90 -13.63 19.67
C HIS A 23 4.45 -12.46 18.84
N GLN A 24 4.48 -11.27 19.43
CA GLN A 24 5.13 -10.10 18.84
C GLN A 24 6.64 -10.31 18.90
N HIS A 25 7.26 -10.56 17.75
CA HIS A 25 8.71 -10.70 17.66
C HIS A 25 9.36 -9.32 17.58
N THR A 26 9.84 -8.81 18.72
CA THR A 26 10.68 -7.60 18.74
C THR A 26 12.02 -7.89 18.06
N VAL A 27 12.30 -7.19 16.96
CA VAL A 27 13.56 -7.26 16.23
C VAL A 27 14.40 -6.04 16.56
N THR A 28 15.60 -6.26 17.09
CA THR A 28 16.59 -5.23 17.36
C THR A 28 17.57 -5.13 16.19
N LEU A 29 17.71 -3.96 15.59
CA LEU A 29 18.74 -3.64 14.58
C LEU A 29 19.91 -2.95 15.31
N SER A 30 21.14 -3.45 15.14
CA SER A 30 22.29 -3.04 15.95
C SER A 30 23.38 -2.32 15.17
N ALA A 31 23.36 -2.39 13.84
CA ALA A 31 24.33 -1.77 12.95
C ALA A 31 23.66 -1.22 11.67
N PRO A 32 24.24 -0.18 11.01
CA PRO A 32 23.69 0.36 9.77
C PRO A 32 23.52 -0.69 8.66
N GLY A 33 24.46 -1.64 8.55
CA GLY A 33 24.37 -2.75 7.61
C GLY A 33 23.15 -3.66 7.81
N ASP A 34 22.67 -3.82 9.06
CA ASP A 34 21.45 -4.57 9.36
C ASP A 34 20.20 -3.75 9.06
N LEU A 35 20.24 -2.44 9.30
CA LEU A 35 19.15 -1.53 8.93
C LEU A 35 18.93 -1.54 7.42
N LEU A 36 19.99 -1.32 6.63
CA LEU A 36 19.93 -1.37 5.16
C LEU A 36 19.35 -2.70 4.67
N ALA A 37 19.83 -3.83 5.23
CA ALA A 37 19.32 -5.15 4.90
C ALA A 37 17.85 -5.36 5.30
N SER A 38 17.31 -4.58 6.23
CA SER A 38 15.90 -4.64 6.65
C SER A 38 14.96 -3.82 5.78
N VAL A 39 15.45 -2.80 5.05
CA VAL A 39 14.62 -1.89 4.23
C VAL A 39 13.69 -2.64 3.26
N PRO A 40 14.12 -3.68 2.52
CA PRO A 40 13.23 -4.40 1.61
C PRO A 40 12.08 -5.09 2.33
N ALA A 41 12.31 -5.60 3.54
CA ALA A 41 11.28 -6.23 4.35
C ALA A 41 10.32 -5.19 4.95
N LEU A 42 10.81 -3.97 5.24
CA LEU A 42 9.97 -2.87 5.70
C LEU A 42 9.07 -2.35 4.58
N LEU A 43 9.59 -2.24 3.35
CA LEU A 43 8.86 -1.78 2.16
C LEU A 43 8.02 -2.88 1.49
N GLY A 44 8.36 -4.16 1.66
CA GLY A 44 7.73 -5.27 0.94
C GLY A 44 8.33 -5.58 -0.44
N PHE A 45 9.27 -4.76 -0.92
CA PHE A 45 10.02 -4.97 -2.16
C PHE A 45 11.42 -4.36 -2.05
N ARG A 46 12.36 -4.74 -2.94
CA ARG A 46 13.69 -4.14 -2.97
C ARG A 46 13.65 -2.78 -3.67
N PRO A 47 14.04 -1.67 -3.00
CA PRO A 47 14.08 -0.37 -3.65
C PRO A 47 15.27 -0.27 -4.62
N ALA A 48 15.04 0.36 -5.76
CA ALA A 48 16.08 0.76 -6.73
C ALA A 48 15.83 2.23 -7.12
N ARG A 49 16.90 3.02 -7.32
CA ARG A 49 16.83 4.46 -7.60
C ARG A 49 15.81 5.17 -6.69
N SER A 50 16.03 5.06 -5.39
CA SER A 50 15.07 5.41 -4.35
C SER A 50 15.72 6.21 -3.23
N ILE A 51 14.97 7.15 -2.68
CA ILE A 51 15.21 7.73 -1.36
C ILE A 51 14.21 7.11 -0.39
N VAL A 52 14.72 6.60 0.73
CA VAL A 52 13.91 5.96 1.77
C VAL A 52 14.16 6.69 3.09
N ALA A 53 13.09 7.15 3.74
CA ALA A 53 13.14 7.76 5.06
C ALA A 53 12.59 6.77 6.10
N VAL A 54 13.41 6.44 7.10
CA VAL A 54 13.07 5.54 8.19
C VAL A 54 12.88 6.37 9.46
N CYS A 55 11.64 6.60 9.86
CA CYS A 55 11.33 7.29 11.11
C CYS A 55 11.65 6.39 12.31
N LEU A 56 12.21 6.98 13.35
CA LEU A 56 12.47 6.36 14.63
C LEU A 56 11.72 7.10 15.73
N SER A 57 11.07 6.34 16.61
CA SER A 57 10.33 6.87 17.75
C SER A 57 10.81 6.21 19.04
N GLY A 58 10.92 6.99 20.11
CA GLY A 58 11.25 6.52 21.45
C GLY A 58 12.70 6.81 21.84
N GLU A 59 12.88 7.43 23.02
CA GLU A 59 14.19 7.97 23.45
C GLU A 59 15.20 6.91 23.91
N ARG A 60 14.75 5.82 24.53
CA ARG A 60 15.64 4.83 25.17
C ARG A 60 15.89 3.59 24.34
N ASN A 61 14.90 3.19 23.54
CA ASN A 61 14.95 2.07 22.61
C ASN A 61 14.20 2.54 21.36
N PRO A 62 14.88 3.23 20.43
CA PRO A 62 14.22 3.72 19.23
C PRO A 62 13.63 2.54 18.47
N SER A 63 12.32 2.58 18.27
CA SER A 63 11.60 1.65 17.42
C SER A 63 11.41 2.26 16.05
N VAL A 64 11.50 1.42 15.01
CA VAL A 64 11.17 1.84 13.65
C VAL A 64 9.68 2.19 13.59
N GLY A 65 9.38 3.43 13.24
CA GLY A 65 8.05 3.95 12.93
C GLY A 65 7.78 3.89 11.43
N ALA A 66 7.14 4.92 10.87
CA ALA A 66 6.86 4.98 9.43
C ALA A 66 8.14 4.85 8.58
N VAL A 67 8.04 4.09 7.49
CA VAL A 67 9.10 3.96 6.48
C VAL A 67 8.55 4.46 5.17
N MET A 68 9.07 5.56 4.67
CA MET A 68 8.60 6.19 3.44
C MET A 68 9.60 5.97 2.33
N ARG A 69 9.12 5.80 1.11
CA ARG A 69 9.97 5.70 -0.07
C ARG A 69 9.46 6.62 -1.17
N HIS A 70 10.39 7.27 -1.86
CA HIS A 70 10.16 7.97 -3.11
C HIS A 70 11.23 7.59 -4.15
N ASP A 71 10.94 7.77 -5.43
CA ASP A 71 11.94 7.64 -6.50
C ASP A 71 13.02 8.72 -6.32
N LEU A 72 14.30 8.32 -6.38
CA LEU A 72 15.42 9.25 -6.34
C LEU A 72 15.60 9.87 -7.74
N VAL A 73 15.18 11.12 -7.88
CA VAL A 73 15.26 11.88 -9.13
C VAL A 73 16.45 12.83 -9.04
N LEU A 74 17.52 12.47 -9.74
CA LEU A 74 18.75 13.28 -9.88
C LEU A 74 18.78 13.92 -11.28
N SER A 75 19.14 15.19 -11.32
CA SER A 75 19.20 16.09 -12.47
C SER A 75 20.61 16.60 -12.79
N GLY A 76 21.59 16.35 -11.89
CA GLY A 76 22.97 16.81 -12.03
C GLY A 76 23.19 18.27 -11.66
N GLY A 77 22.25 18.90 -10.96
CA GLY A 77 22.35 20.28 -10.45
C GLY A 77 22.59 20.33 -8.94
N ASP A 78 22.80 21.52 -8.42
CA ASP A 78 22.97 21.85 -6.99
C ASP A 78 21.65 22.20 -6.29
N VAL A 79 20.52 21.91 -6.93
CA VAL A 79 19.18 22.19 -6.43
C VAL A 79 18.30 20.96 -6.61
N PRO A 80 17.56 20.52 -5.57
CA PRO A 80 16.63 19.41 -5.71
C PRO A 80 15.60 19.65 -6.82
N THR A 81 15.19 18.58 -7.49
CA THR A 81 14.14 18.68 -8.51
C THR A 81 12.77 18.97 -7.86
N PRO A 82 11.79 19.57 -8.56
CA PRO A 82 10.46 19.79 -8.00
C PRO A 82 9.77 18.54 -7.42
N PRO A 83 9.89 17.34 -8.04
CA PRO A 83 9.42 16.10 -7.42
C PRO A 83 10.14 15.76 -6.11
N MET A 84 11.43 16.09 -5.99
CA MET A 84 12.21 15.85 -4.77
C MET A 84 11.77 16.78 -3.64
N TYR A 85 11.60 18.08 -3.91
CA TYR A 85 11.03 19.03 -2.95
C TYR A 85 9.70 18.54 -2.37
N ALA A 86 8.79 18.08 -3.24
CA ALA A 86 7.50 17.56 -2.81
C ALA A 86 7.64 16.29 -1.94
N ALA A 87 8.57 15.40 -2.28
CA ALA A 87 8.83 14.18 -1.53
C ALA A 87 9.43 14.47 -0.13
N LEU A 88 10.41 15.37 -0.04
CA LEU A 88 11.03 15.76 1.22
C LEU A 88 10.03 16.46 2.15
N GLY A 89 9.20 17.36 1.62
CA GLY A 89 8.14 18.00 2.40
C GLY A 89 7.11 16.99 2.95
N GLN A 90 6.78 15.96 2.16
CA GLN A 90 5.93 14.87 2.63
C GLN A 90 6.61 14.03 3.72
N PHE A 91 7.90 13.73 3.58
CA PHE A 91 8.64 13.01 4.61
C PHE A 91 8.65 13.79 5.93
N ALA A 92 8.92 15.09 5.90
CA ALA A 92 8.91 15.94 7.09
C ALA A 92 7.53 15.98 7.75
N THR A 93 6.46 16.11 6.96
CA THR A 93 5.07 16.08 7.44
C THR A 93 4.74 14.78 8.18
N VAL A 94 5.17 13.64 7.63
CA VAL A 94 4.96 12.33 8.28
C VAL A 94 5.82 12.20 9.53
N CYS A 95 7.07 12.65 9.52
CA CYS A 95 7.94 12.65 10.71
C CYS A 95 7.29 13.41 11.87
N GLU A 96 6.80 14.63 11.62
CA GLU A 96 6.10 15.45 12.61
C GLU A 96 4.87 14.73 13.17
N ARG A 97 4.02 14.18 12.29
CA ARG A 97 2.78 13.53 12.70
C ARG A 97 3.03 12.24 13.49
N GLU A 98 4.03 11.46 13.11
CA GLU A 98 4.45 10.26 13.83
C GLU A 98 5.20 10.58 15.13
N GLN A 99 5.43 11.87 15.41
CA GLN A 99 6.24 12.33 16.53
C GLN A 99 7.60 11.61 16.54
N ALA A 100 8.19 11.46 15.34
CA ALA A 100 9.50 10.87 15.18
C ALA A 100 10.51 11.71 15.96
N THR A 101 11.37 11.05 16.74
CA THR A 101 12.47 11.72 17.44
C THR A 101 13.71 11.75 16.57
N GLY A 102 13.80 10.85 15.59
CA GLY A 102 14.85 10.90 14.59
C GLY A 102 14.43 10.22 13.30
N VAL A 103 15.16 10.52 12.23
CA VAL A 103 14.96 9.94 10.90
C VAL A 103 16.31 9.56 10.30
N LEU A 104 16.33 8.45 9.58
CA LEU A 104 17.48 8.01 8.78
C LEU A 104 17.08 8.03 7.31
N LEU A 105 17.92 8.63 6.45
CA LEU A 105 17.74 8.53 5.01
C LEU A 105 18.61 7.42 4.43
N VAL A 106 18.06 6.70 3.45
CA VAL A 106 18.76 5.71 2.66
C VAL A 106 18.59 6.06 1.18
N LEU A 107 19.68 6.41 0.53
CA LEU A 107 19.76 6.71 -0.90
C LEU A 107 20.29 5.47 -1.63
N VAL A 108 19.45 4.87 -2.46
CA VAL A 108 19.75 3.66 -3.23
C VAL A 108 19.76 3.99 -4.70
N ASP A 109 20.89 3.89 -5.39
CA ASP A 109 20.95 4.15 -6.83
C ASP A 109 22.09 3.40 -7.51
N ASP A 110 21.81 2.69 -8.60
CA ASP A 110 22.82 1.91 -9.34
C ASP A 110 24.00 2.77 -9.83
N ARG A 111 23.77 4.09 -10.03
CA ARG A 111 24.81 5.08 -10.36
C ARG A 111 25.85 5.25 -9.25
N PHE A 112 25.55 4.88 -8.01
CA PHE A 112 26.47 4.98 -6.88
C PHE A 112 27.47 3.82 -6.78
N THR A 113 27.52 2.94 -7.79
CA THR A 113 28.50 1.84 -7.85
C THR A 113 29.94 2.33 -7.82
N ASP A 114 30.20 3.51 -8.39
CA ASP A 114 31.50 4.18 -8.31
C ASP A 114 31.38 5.43 -7.43
N PRO A 115 31.99 5.46 -6.23
CA PRO A 115 31.97 6.63 -5.35
C PRO A 115 32.46 7.92 -6.03
N ALA A 116 33.36 7.82 -7.01
CA ALA A 116 33.86 8.98 -7.74
C ALA A 116 32.85 9.53 -8.77
N ALA A 117 31.84 8.75 -9.15
CA ALA A 117 30.77 9.14 -10.05
C ALA A 117 29.56 9.73 -9.31
N ILE A 118 29.58 9.74 -7.98
CA ILE A 118 28.50 10.28 -7.16
C ILE A 118 28.56 11.80 -7.22
N ALA A 119 27.47 12.42 -7.68
CA ALA A 119 27.28 13.86 -7.62
C ALA A 119 27.02 14.29 -6.17
N LEU A 120 28.08 14.36 -5.35
CA LEU A 120 27.99 14.70 -3.94
C LEU A 120 27.28 16.03 -3.70
N ASP A 121 27.52 17.03 -4.55
CA ASP A 121 26.88 18.35 -4.45
C ASP A 121 25.34 18.24 -4.55
N GLU A 122 24.83 17.40 -5.46
CA GLU A 122 23.39 17.20 -5.62
C GLU A 122 22.79 16.43 -4.43
N LEU A 123 23.53 15.45 -3.88
CA LEU A 123 23.09 14.73 -2.68
C LEU A 123 23.09 15.65 -1.46
N SER A 124 24.12 16.48 -1.30
CA SER A 124 24.19 17.49 -0.24
C SER A 124 23.01 18.44 -0.31
N ALA A 125 22.64 18.93 -1.50
CA ALA A 125 21.48 19.81 -1.65
C ALA A 125 20.14 19.14 -1.24
N ILE A 126 19.98 17.83 -1.50
CA ILE A 126 18.81 17.06 -1.03
C ILE A 126 18.82 16.93 0.49
N VAL A 127 19.99 16.70 1.09
CA VAL A 127 20.14 16.55 2.55
C VAL A 127 19.90 17.88 3.26
N GLU A 128 20.51 18.96 2.79
CA GLU A 128 20.34 20.33 3.32
C GLU A 128 18.88 20.76 3.26
N GLU A 129 18.19 20.56 2.14
CA GLU A 129 16.75 20.85 2.02
C GLU A 129 15.92 20.06 3.04
N PHE A 130 16.26 18.79 3.27
CA PHE A 130 15.53 17.99 4.25
C PHE A 130 15.81 18.43 5.68
N GLU A 131 17.05 18.78 6.02
CA GLU A 131 17.41 19.37 7.32
C GLU A 131 16.64 20.68 7.57
N GLU A 132 16.58 21.58 6.58
CA GLU A 132 15.81 22.83 6.67
C GLU A 132 14.31 22.58 6.92
N LEU A 133 13.73 21.55 6.29
CA LEU A 133 12.34 21.16 6.54
C LEU A 133 12.12 20.60 7.95
N LEU A 134 13.13 19.92 8.51
CA LEU A 134 13.06 19.32 9.84
C LEU A 134 13.30 20.32 10.98
N ASP A 135 13.96 21.46 10.72
CA ASP A 135 14.23 22.54 11.70
C ASP A 135 12.97 23.04 12.44
N PHE A 136 11.80 22.86 11.83
CA PHE A 136 10.50 23.24 12.40
C PHE A 136 9.83 22.11 13.20
N THR A 137 10.52 20.98 13.38
CA THR A 137 10.00 19.76 14.02
C THR A 137 10.95 19.27 15.13
N PRO A 138 10.50 18.43 16.06
CA PRO A 138 11.39 17.80 17.04
C PRO A 138 12.20 16.61 16.47
N THR A 139 12.16 16.37 15.15
CA THR A 139 12.81 15.23 14.50
C THR A 139 14.23 15.59 14.11
N GLU A 140 15.22 14.80 14.53
CA GLU A 140 16.61 14.97 14.11
C GLU A 140 16.93 14.06 12.89
N LEU A 141 17.58 14.61 11.86
CA LEU A 141 18.20 13.78 10.82
C LEU A 141 19.46 13.13 11.39
N LEU A 142 19.39 11.84 11.69
CA LEU A 142 20.46 11.14 12.41
C LEU A 142 21.62 10.75 11.49
N ASP A 143 21.31 10.31 10.27
CA ASP A 143 22.29 9.96 9.26
C ASP A 143 21.64 9.80 7.87
N VAL A 144 22.48 9.81 6.84
CA VAL A 144 22.14 9.55 5.44
C VAL A 144 23.08 8.48 4.89
N PHE A 145 22.54 7.30 4.66
CA PHE A 145 23.27 6.17 4.08
C PHE A 145 23.11 6.14 2.56
N VAL A 146 24.21 5.93 1.86
CA VAL A 146 24.25 5.83 0.40
C VAL A 146 24.75 4.46 0.00
N THR A 147 24.06 3.82 -0.95
CA THR A 147 24.45 2.52 -1.49
C THR A 147 24.00 2.35 -2.94
N ALA A 148 24.72 1.54 -3.72
CA ALA A 148 24.33 1.22 -5.09
C ALA A 148 23.09 0.31 -5.16
N GLU A 149 22.99 -0.61 -4.22
CA GLU A 149 21.96 -1.65 -4.17
C GLU A 149 21.82 -2.19 -2.74
N ILE A 150 20.62 -2.63 -2.36
CA ILE A 150 20.41 -3.38 -1.11
C ILE A 150 20.62 -4.87 -1.36
N ALA A 151 21.83 -5.36 -1.04
CA ALA A 151 22.21 -6.75 -1.23
C ALA A 151 23.32 -7.19 -0.26
N ALA A 152 23.42 -8.50 -0.03
CA ALA A 152 24.40 -9.09 0.87
C ALA A 152 25.83 -8.67 0.49
N GLY A 153 26.57 -8.13 1.45
CA GLY A 153 27.96 -7.72 1.27
C GLY A 153 28.15 -6.44 0.44
N ARG A 154 27.07 -5.76 0.00
CA ARG A 154 27.21 -4.48 -0.70
C ARG A 154 27.73 -3.40 0.23
N GLU A 155 28.58 -2.55 -0.32
CA GLU A 155 29.15 -1.42 0.41
C GLU A 155 28.09 -0.32 0.58
N TRP A 156 28.15 0.32 1.73
CA TRP A 156 27.41 1.53 2.04
C TRP A 156 28.37 2.54 2.66
N PHE A 157 28.04 3.82 2.55
CA PHE A 157 28.73 4.88 3.27
C PHE A 157 27.75 5.90 3.84
N SER A 158 28.18 6.60 4.87
CA SER A 158 27.43 7.61 5.59
C SER A 158 27.89 9.01 5.13
N LEU A 159 26.93 9.89 4.80
CA LEU A 159 27.22 11.29 4.46
C LEU A 159 27.41 12.17 5.70
N LEU A 160 26.71 11.89 6.81
CA LEU A 160 26.74 12.72 8.02
C LEU A 160 27.65 12.16 9.11
N GLY A 161 27.77 10.83 9.20
CA GLY A 161 28.61 10.10 10.15
C GLY A 161 30.12 10.14 9.85
N GLY A 162 30.63 11.24 9.28
CA GLY A 162 32.07 11.42 9.07
C GLY A 162 32.69 10.48 8.03
N GLY A 163 31.89 9.97 7.08
CA GLY A 163 32.36 9.07 6.03
C GLY A 163 32.52 7.62 6.47
N GLU A 164 31.88 7.21 7.57
CA GLU A 164 31.78 5.80 7.94
C GLU A 164 31.27 4.95 6.79
N CYS A 165 31.84 3.75 6.61
CA CYS A 165 31.44 2.83 5.56
C CYS A 165 31.50 1.39 6.06
N GLY A 166 30.81 0.50 5.36
CA GLY A 166 30.78 -0.91 5.71
C GLY A 166 30.06 -1.76 4.69
N ALA A 167 29.93 -3.05 5.00
CA ALA A 167 29.17 -4.00 4.19
C ALA A 167 27.78 -4.23 4.79
N GLN A 168 26.80 -4.48 3.92
CA GLN A 168 25.44 -4.85 4.31
C GLN A 168 25.33 -6.32 4.70
N SER A 169 24.49 -6.61 5.70
CA SER A 169 24.05 -7.97 6.00
C SER A 169 23.16 -8.52 4.86
N ASP A 170 22.90 -9.83 4.83
CA ASP A 170 22.04 -10.42 3.80
C ASP A 170 20.55 -10.06 4.04
N PRO A 171 19.91 -9.31 3.12
CA PRO A 171 18.51 -8.91 3.26
C PRO A 171 17.53 -10.09 3.36
N THR A 172 17.86 -11.23 2.76
CA THR A 172 17.00 -12.43 2.78
C THR A 172 17.00 -13.14 4.12
N SER A 173 18.08 -12.98 4.90
CA SER A 173 18.20 -13.51 6.26
C SER A 173 17.88 -12.50 7.37
N SER A 174 17.47 -11.28 6.98
CA SER A 174 17.09 -10.22 7.92
C SER A 174 16.01 -10.73 8.89
N ARG A 175 16.16 -10.39 10.17
CA ARG A 175 15.15 -10.72 11.19
C ARG A 175 13.78 -10.11 10.88
N VAL A 176 13.75 -8.95 10.22
CA VAL A 176 12.51 -8.31 9.74
C VAL A 176 11.94 -9.10 8.56
N ALA A 177 12.79 -9.61 7.67
CA ALA A 177 12.34 -10.45 6.55
C ALA A 177 11.72 -11.76 7.04
N LEU A 178 12.36 -12.42 8.01
CA LEU A 178 11.81 -13.62 8.65
C LEU A 178 10.46 -13.35 9.33
N ALA A 179 10.33 -12.25 10.06
CA ALA A 179 9.06 -11.86 10.67
C ALA A 179 7.95 -11.65 9.61
N ARG A 180 8.25 -10.97 8.50
CA ARG A 180 7.31 -10.77 7.38
C ARG A 180 6.86 -12.09 6.76
N VAL A 181 7.78 -13.02 6.50
CA VAL A 181 7.44 -14.34 5.93
C VAL A 181 6.55 -15.15 6.88
N VAL A 182 6.81 -15.11 8.19
CA VAL A 182 5.95 -15.76 9.20
C VAL A 182 4.55 -15.16 9.22
N GLU A 183 4.42 -13.85 8.98
CA GLU A 183 3.14 -13.15 8.81
C GLU A 183 2.48 -13.37 7.45
N GLY A 184 3.01 -14.24 6.58
CA GLY A 184 2.48 -14.50 5.23
C GLY A 184 2.78 -13.39 4.22
N ARG A 185 3.66 -12.43 4.56
CA ARG A 185 4.00 -11.26 3.73
C ARG A 185 5.25 -11.57 2.91
N ALA A 186 5.07 -11.89 1.64
CA ALA A 186 6.18 -12.14 0.71
C ALA A 186 6.89 -10.83 0.35
N ILE A 187 8.23 -10.83 0.45
CA ILE A 187 9.07 -9.74 -0.07
C ILE A 187 9.25 -9.98 -1.57
N ARG A 188 8.85 -9.00 -2.39
CA ARG A 188 8.96 -9.05 -3.84
C ARG A 188 10.34 -8.59 -4.32
N SER A 189 10.75 -9.05 -5.50
CA SER A 189 12.09 -8.75 -6.00
C SER A 189 12.21 -7.31 -6.48
N SER A 190 11.11 -6.72 -6.97
CA SER A 190 11.04 -5.32 -7.39
C SER A 190 9.62 -4.75 -7.34
N ARG A 191 9.48 -3.44 -7.57
CA ARG A 191 8.19 -2.76 -7.69
C ARG A 191 7.45 -3.18 -8.97
N GLU A 192 8.18 -3.44 -10.04
CA GLU A 192 7.62 -3.89 -11.32
C GLU A 192 6.89 -5.24 -11.18
N GLU A 193 7.36 -6.15 -10.33
CA GLU A 193 6.62 -7.38 -10.00
C GLU A 193 5.28 -7.08 -9.30
N LEU A 194 5.24 -6.01 -8.50
CA LEU A 194 4.04 -5.58 -7.80
C LEU A 194 3.04 -4.96 -8.77
N GLU A 195 3.50 -4.13 -9.69
CA GLU A 195 2.71 -3.57 -10.80
C GLU A 195 2.20 -4.69 -11.73
N ALA A 196 3.06 -5.67 -12.05
CA ALA A 196 2.71 -6.83 -12.87
C ALA A 196 1.55 -7.65 -12.29
N THR A 197 1.31 -7.57 -10.96
CA THR A 197 0.19 -8.24 -10.29
C THR A 197 -1.16 -7.71 -10.77
N ILE A 198 -1.26 -6.44 -11.16
CA ILE A 198 -2.50 -5.81 -11.64
C ILE A 198 -2.39 -5.29 -13.08
N GLU A 199 -1.38 -5.75 -13.81
CA GLU A 199 -1.20 -5.42 -15.23
C GLU A 199 -2.45 -5.79 -16.03
N VAL A 200 -2.83 -4.87 -16.91
CA VAL A 200 -4.06 -4.96 -17.71
C VAL A 200 -4.01 -6.21 -18.59
N GLY A 201 -5.08 -7.00 -18.53
CA GLY A 201 -5.23 -8.24 -19.28
C GLY A 201 -5.43 -8.04 -20.79
N PRO A 202 -5.57 -9.14 -21.55
CA PRO A 202 -5.66 -9.11 -23.00
C PRO A 202 -6.80 -8.22 -23.52
N VAL A 203 -6.50 -7.37 -24.50
CA VAL A 203 -7.44 -6.38 -25.06
C VAL A 203 -8.74 -7.02 -25.57
N LEU A 204 -8.65 -8.19 -26.23
CA LEU A 204 -9.83 -8.86 -26.80
C LEU A 204 -10.82 -9.32 -25.73
N GLU A 205 -10.34 -9.83 -24.60
CA GLU A 205 -11.19 -10.29 -23.50
C GLU A 205 -11.87 -9.09 -22.84
N ARG A 206 -11.13 -8.00 -22.59
CA ARG A 206 -11.68 -6.74 -22.06
C ARG A 206 -12.77 -6.15 -22.97
N MET A 207 -12.57 -6.19 -24.29
CA MET A 207 -13.58 -5.73 -25.25
C MET A 207 -14.86 -6.58 -25.21
N GLN A 208 -14.74 -7.89 -25.04
CA GLN A 208 -15.91 -8.77 -24.88
C GLN A 208 -16.66 -8.47 -23.58
N ILE A 209 -15.94 -8.29 -22.48
CA ILE A 209 -16.51 -7.91 -21.18
C ILE A 209 -17.21 -6.54 -21.29
N ALA A 210 -16.58 -5.54 -21.90
CA ALA A 210 -17.17 -4.22 -22.12
C ALA A 210 -18.50 -4.29 -22.89
N ALA A 211 -18.57 -5.11 -23.94
CA ALA A 211 -19.81 -5.30 -24.70
C ALA A 211 -20.92 -5.95 -23.86
N LEU A 212 -20.57 -6.83 -22.91
CA LEU A 212 -21.53 -7.45 -22.00
C LEU A 212 -22.00 -6.48 -20.91
N ILE A 213 -21.09 -5.67 -20.36
CA ILE A 213 -21.42 -4.60 -19.40
C ILE A 213 -22.42 -3.64 -20.03
N GLU A 214 -22.13 -3.14 -21.24
CA GLU A 214 -23.00 -2.18 -21.92
C GLU A 214 -24.40 -2.76 -22.18
N ARG A 215 -24.50 -4.01 -22.61
CA ARG A 215 -25.79 -4.71 -22.78
C ARG A 215 -26.53 -4.90 -21.45
N GLY A 216 -25.80 -5.19 -20.38
CA GLY A 216 -26.34 -5.44 -19.05
C GLY A 216 -26.76 -4.17 -18.30
N ARG A 217 -26.14 -3.02 -18.62
CA ARG A 217 -26.28 -1.74 -17.91
C ARG A 217 -27.72 -1.26 -17.84
N GLN A 218 -28.41 -1.19 -18.99
CA GLN A 218 -29.82 -0.77 -19.04
C GLN A 218 -30.73 -1.69 -18.21
N SER A 219 -30.50 -3.01 -18.29
CA SER A 219 -31.25 -3.99 -17.51
C SER A 219 -30.96 -3.92 -16.01
N SER A 220 -29.73 -3.59 -15.64
CA SER A 220 -29.33 -3.36 -14.24
C SER A 220 -30.01 -2.11 -13.66
N LEU A 221 -29.95 -0.99 -14.39
CA LEU A 221 -30.59 0.27 -13.99
C LEU A 221 -32.11 0.11 -13.82
N LEU A 222 -32.78 -0.54 -14.78
CA LEU A 222 -34.22 -0.79 -14.69
C LEU A 222 -34.56 -1.70 -13.49
N ARG A 223 -33.77 -2.76 -13.24
CA ARG A 223 -33.97 -3.64 -12.07
C ARG A 223 -33.83 -2.86 -10.77
N ARG A 224 -32.83 -1.97 -10.66
CA ARG A 224 -32.61 -1.11 -9.49
C ARG A 224 -33.75 -0.12 -9.29
N GLU A 225 -34.22 0.53 -10.35
CA GLU A 225 -35.34 1.47 -10.27
C GLU A 225 -36.63 0.77 -9.82
N LEU A 226 -36.92 -0.42 -10.38
CA LEU A 226 -38.09 -1.22 -9.98
C LEU A 226 -37.97 -1.73 -8.54
N ALA A 227 -36.78 -2.18 -8.12
CA ALA A 227 -36.53 -2.60 -6.75
C ALA A 227 -36.71 -1.43 -5.77
N GLY A 228 -36.19 -0.24 -6.10
CA GLY A 228 -36.33 0.99 -5.32
C GLY A 228 -37.78 1.43 -5.10
N ARG A 229 -38.70 1.05 -6.00
CA ARG A 229 -40.15 1.32 -5.90
C ARG A 229 -40.93 0.18 -5.24
N SER A 230 -40.29 -0.94 -4.93
CA SER A 230 -40.93 -2.10 -4.31
C SER A 230 -41.10 -1.91 -2.81
N ALA A 231 -41.89 -2.78 -2.17
CA ALA A 231 -42.04 -2.78 -0.71
C ALA A 231 -40.76 -3.23 0.04
N THR A 232 -39.77 -3.78 -0.67
CA THR A 232 -38.50 -4.27 -0.11
C THR A 232 -37.31 -3.90 -1.02
N PRO A 233 -36.94 -2.62 -1.13
CA PRO A 233 -35.82 -2.16 -1.96
C PRO A 233 -34.49 -2.86 -1.69
N GLU A 234 -34.26 -3.23 -0.43
CA GLU A 234 -33.03 -3.84 0.09
C GLU A 234 -32.76 -5.20 -0.57
N ARG A 235 -33.81 -5.91 -1.01
CA ARG A 235 -33.70 -7.23 -1.63
C ARG A 235 -32.86 -7.22 -2.90
N GLY A 236 -32.91 -6.13 -3.68
CA GLY A 236 -32.09 -6.00 -4.89
C GLY A 236 -30.60 -5.91 -4.55
N HIS A 237 -30.25 -5.03 -3.61
CA HIS A 237 -28.88 -4.84 -3.15
C HIS A 237 -28.33 -6.10 -2.49
N ARG A 238 -29.18 -6.80 -1.72
CA ARG A 238 -28.84 -8.09 -1.10
C ARG A 238 -28.41 -9.13 -2.13
N LEU A 239 -29.17 -9.30 -3.21
CA LEU A 239 -28.85 -10.26 -4.26
C LEU A 239 -27.54 -9.92 -4.99
N GLU A 240 -27.29 -8.63 -5.23
CA GLU A 240 -26.02 -8.17 -5.82
C GLU A 240 -24.83 -8.41 -4.89
N LEU A 241 -24.98 -8.20 -3.57
CA LEU A 241 -23.93 -8.53 -2.60
C LEU A 241 -23.72 -10.05 -2.46
N GLU A 242 -24.80 -10.84 -2.41
CA GLU A 242 -24.72 -12.32 -2.37
C GLU A 242 -24.02 -12.88 -3.62
N LEU A 243 -24.19 -12.25 -4.79
CA LEU A 243 -23.42 -12.56 -6.00
C LEU A 243 -21.92 -12.34 -5.78
N VAL A 244 -21.52 -11.17 -5.27
CA VAL A 244 -20.11 -10.86 -4.96
C VAL A 244 -19.53 -11.89 -3.99
N LEU A 245 -20.23 -12.18 -2.89
CA LEU A 245 -19.79 -13.15 -1.89
C LEU A 245 -19.65 -14.57 -2.45
N THR A 246 -20.55 -14.96 -3.35
CA THR A 246 -20.47 -16.25 -4.05
C THR A 246 -19.18 -16.35 -4.86
N HIS A 247 -18.80 -15.27 -5.55
CA HIS A 247 -17.56 -15.24 -6.31
C HIS A 247 -16.31 -15.19 -5.44
N VAL A 248 -16.33 -14.47 -4.31
CA VAL A 248 -15.23 -14.51 -3.32
C VAL A 248 -14.98 -15.95 -2.88
N ALA A 249 -16.02 -16.68 -2.49
CA ALA A 249 -15.88 -18.08 -2.08
C ALA A 249 -15.34 -19.00 -3.19
N ARG A 250 -15.64 -18.73 -4.47
CA ARG A 250 -15.17 -19.52 -5.62
C ARG A 250 -13.72 -19.25 -6.01
N VAL A 251 -13.14 -18.11 -5.64
CA VAL A 251 -11.73 -17.86 -5.94
C VAL A 251 -10.83 -18.87 -5.23
N SER A 252 -11.17 -19.24 -3.99
CA SER A 252 -10.45 -20.27 -3.22
C SER A 252 -10.44 -21.66 -3.88
N SER A 253 -11.45 -21.98 -4.71
CA SER A 253 -11.52 -23.26 -5.44
C SER A 253 -10.69 -23.27 -6.73
N GLY A 254 -10.06 -22.14 -7.09
CA GLY A 254 -9.27 -22.00 -8.32
C GLY A 254 -10.12 -21.94 -9.60
N GLU A 255 -11.42 -21.71 -9.47
CA GLU A 255 -12.32 -21.56 -10.60
C GLU A 255 -12.02 -20.28 -11.39
N ARG A 256 -12.04 -20.38 -12.72
CA ARG A 256 -11.82 -19.24 -13.61
C ARG A 256 -13.15 -18.52 -13.87
N LEU A 257 -13.12 -17.19 -13.76
CA LEU A 257 -14.23 -16.34 -14.16
C LEU A 257 -14.33 -16.25 -15.69
N LEU A 258 -15.56 -16.29 -16.18
CA LEU A 258 -15.94 -16.10 -17.58
C LEU A 258 -16.35 -14.64 -17.82
N ALA A 259 -16.31 -14.21 -19.09
CA ALA A 259 -16.65 -12.84 -19.47
C ALA A 259 -18.02 -12.33 -18.97
N PRO A 260 -19.10 -13.14 -18.93
CA PRO A 260 -20.38 -12.72 -18.32
C PRO A 260 -20.28 -12.46 -16.82
N GLU A 261 -19.51 -13.27 -16.10
CA GLU A 261 -19.35 -13.14 -14.64
C GLU A 261 -18.56 -11.86 -14.31
N TYR A 262 -17.54 -11.52 -15.09
CA TYR A 262 -16.87 -10.22 -15.01
C TYR A 262 -17.85 -9.06 -15.19
N ALA A 263 -18.73 -9.14 -16.19
CA ALA A 263 -19.70 -8.08 -16.46
C ALA A 263 -20.74 -7.95 -15.34
N GLU A 264 -21.21 -9.06 -14.78
CA GLU A 264 -22.16 -9.07 -13.66
C GLU A 264 -21.55 -8.48 -12.39
N LEU A 265 -20.31 -8.85 -12.07
CA LEU A 265 -19.57 -8.31 -10.92
C LEU A 265 -19.26 -6.81 -11.09
N ALA A 266 -18.84 -6.39 -12.29
CA ALA A 266 -18.64 -4.98 -12.61
C ALA A 266 -19.90 -4.16 -12.36
N LEU A 267 -21.03 -4.61 -12.90
CA LEU A 267 -22.32 -3.95 -12.70
C LEU A 267 -22.73 -3.95 -11.23
N ALA A 268 -22.53 -5.04 -10.48
CA ALA A 268 -22.84 -5.10 -9.05
C ALA A 268 -22.03 -4.08 -8.24
N LEU A 269 -20.73 -3.92 -8.52
CA LEU A 269 -19.87 -2.96 -7.82
C LEU A 269 -20.16 -1.49 -8.16
N GLU A 270 -20.88 -1.18 -9.23
CA GLU A 270 -21.39 0.17 -9.45
C GLU A 270 -22.48 0.58 -8.45
N ASN A 271 -23.10 -0.39 -7.78
CA ASN A 271 -23.99 -0.09 -6.66
C ASN A 271 -23.14 0.25 -5.44
N VAL A 272 -23.14 1.53 -5.06
CA VAL A 272 -22.42 2.05 -3.88
C VAL A 272 -22.75 1.26 -2.61
N THR A 273 -23.98 0.78 -2.42
CA THR A 273 -24.33 -0.03 -1.24
C THR A 273 -23.57 -1.36 -1.23
N VAL A 274 -23.43 -1.99 -2.39
CA VAL A 274 -22.71 -3.27 -2.55
C VAL A 274 -21.20 -3.05 -2.44
N ARG A 275 -20.67 -2.04 -3.11
CA ARG A 275 -19.24 -1.66 -3.03
C ARG A 275 -18.83 -1.33 -1.60
N ASP A 276 -19.60 -0.50 -0.91
CA ASP A 276 -19.27 -0.10 0.44
C ASP A 276 -19.41 -1.27 1.42
N SER A 277 -20.39 -2.16 1.21
CA SER A 277 -20.48 -3.44 1.96
C SER A 277 -19.25 -4.32 1.76
N ALA A 278 -18.67 -4.33 0.55
CA ALA A 278 -17.48 -5.11 0.24
C ALA A 278 -16.22 -4.65 0.99
N LEU A 279 -16.20 -3.43 1.56
CA LEU A 279 -15.10 -2.97 2.42
C LEU A 279 -14.92 -3.86 3.65
N ALA A 280 -16.00 -4.39 4.22
CA ALA A 280 -15.92 -5.31 5.37
C ALA A 280 -15.17 -6.61 5.05
N LEU A 281 -15.06 -6.99 3.78
CA LEU A 281 -14.35 -8.21 3.40
C LEU A 281 -12.84 -8.11 3.64
N ALA A 282 -12.29 -6.90 3.81
CA ALA A 282 -10.87 -6.70 4.05
C ALA A 282 -10.41 -7.07 5.49
N VAL A 283 -11.32 -7.33 6.44
CA VAL A 283 -10.97 -7.54 7.87
C VAL A 283 -11.40 -8.88 8.47
N GLY A 284 -11.84 -9.83 7.64
CA GLY A 284 -12.37 -11.12 8.09
C GLY A 284 -11.66 -12.35 7.50
N PRO A 285 -12.19 -13.57 7.72
CA PRO A 285 -11.56 -14.82 7.26
C PRO A 285 -11.49 -14.97 5.74
N TYR A 286 -12.21 -14.14 4.98
CA TYR A 286 -12.23 -14.13 3.52
C TYR A 286 -11.42 -12.98 2.92
N ALA A 287 -10.59 -12.28 3.70
CA ALA A 287 -9.82 -11.13 3.23
C ALA A 287 -8.91 -11.50 2.04
N ASP A 288 -8.20 -12.62 2.14
CA ASP A 288 -7.33 -13.09 1.07
C ASP A 288 -8.12 -13.45 -0.19
N ASP A 289 -9.24 -14.17 -0.05
CA ASP A 289 -10.10 -14.55 -1.17
C ASP A 289 -10.72 -13.33 -1.87
N ALA A 290 -11.12 -12.32 -1.10
CA ALA A 290 -11.63 -11.07 -1.61
C ALA A 290 -10.54 -10.28 -2.35
N GLU A 291 -9.33 -10.18 -1.78
CA GLU A 291 -8.17 -9.56 -2.43
C GLU A 291 -7.88 -10.20 -3.79
N GLN A 292 -7.89 -11.54 -3.86
CA GLN A 292 -7.70 -12.27 -5.11
C GLN A 292 -8.80 -11.98 -6.14
N LEU A 293 -10.07 -11.88 -5.72
CA LEU A 293 -11.15 -11.46 -6.60
C LEU A 293 -10.90 -10.05 -7.15
N TRP A 294 -10.50 -9.11 -6.29
CA TRP A 294 -10.21 -7.73 -6.71
C TRP A 294 -9.05 -7.66 -7.69
N ILE A 295 -8.00 -8.47 -7.51
CA ILE A 295 -6.89 -8.58 -8.48
C ILE A 295 -7.43 -9.08 -9.83
N LEU A 296 -8.22 -10.15 -9.86
CA LEU A 296 -8.79 -10.68 -11.10
C LEU A 296 -9.64 -9.64 -11.84
N LEU A 297 -10.51 -8.93 -11.12
CA LEU A 297 -11.35 -7.87 -11.68
C LEU A 297 -10.52 -6.68 -12.15
N ALA A 298 -9.58 -6.19 -11.35
CA ALA A 298 -8.72 -5.05 -11.68
C ALA A 298 -7.84 -5.31 -12.92
N ARG A 299 -7.47 -6.57 -13.19
CA ARG A 299 -6.73 -6.93 -14.40
C ARG A 299 -7.61 -6.96 -15.66
N ASN A 300 -8.83 -7.48 -15.55
CA ASN A 300 -9.62 -7.89 -16.72
C ASN A 300 -10.83 -7.01 -17.03
N LEU A 301 -11.21 -6.09 -16.15
CA LEU A 301 -12.29 -5.15 -16.46
C LEU A 301 -11.81 -4.04 -17.42
N PRO A 302 -12.70 -3.56 -18.30
CA PRO A 302 -12.48 -2.33 -19.06
C PRO A 302 -12.46 -1.11 -18.13
N ASP A 303 -11.95 0.02 -18.64
CA ASP A 303 -12.11 1.31 -17.99
C ASP A 303 -13.46 1.91 -18.43
N PRO A 304 -14.25 2.53 -17.53
CA PRO A 304 -13.92 2.87 -16.13
C PRO A 304 -14.23 1.78 -15.09
N GLU A 305 -14.84 0.65 -15.46
CA GLU A 305 -15.34 -0.35 -14.49
C GLU A 305 -14.24 -1.01 -13.64
N ARG A 306 -12.98 -0.93 -14.08
CA ARG A 306 -11.78 -1.32 -13.31
C ARG A 306 -11.59 -0.49 -12.02
N ALA A 307 -12.12 0.73 -11.93
CA ALA A 307 -11.87 1.63 -10.80
C ALA A 307 -12.35 1.09 -9.44
N ASN A 308 -13.58 0.56 -9.37
CA ASN A 308 -14.15 0.03 -8.12
C ASN A 308 -13.32 -1.13 -7.53
N PRO A 309 -13.01 -2.22 -8.26
CA PRO A 309 -12.20 -3.30 -7.72
C PRO A 309 -10.75 -2.88 -7.44
N ALA A 310 -10.16 -1.99 -8.24
CA ALA A 310 -8.83 -1.46 -7.95
C ALA A 310 -8.80 -0.64 -6.64
N ALA A 311 -9.85 0.13 -6.36
CA ALA A 311 -9.98 0.85 -5.08
C ALA A 311 -10.17 -0.11 -3.88
N LEU A 312 -10.97 -1.17 -4.04
CA LEU A 312 -11.15 -2.22 -3.02
C LEU A 312 -9.86 -3.01 -2.76
N LEU A 313 -9.10 -3.30 -3.81
CA LEU A 313 -7.76 -3.89 -3.71
C LEU A 313 -6.80 -2.96 -2.96
N GLY A 314 -6.80 -1.68 -3.32
CA GLY A 314 -6.01 -0.65 -2.65
C GLY A 314 -6.32 -0.57 -1.16
N TYR A 315 -7.60 -0.58 -0.79
CA TYR A 315 -8.03 -0.63 0.61
C TYR A 315 -7.55 -1.90 1.33
N SER A 316 -7.68 -3.07 0.71
CA SER A 316 -7.27 -4.36 1.29
C SER A 316 -5.76 -4.39 1.58
N ALA A 317 -4.96 -3.97 0.60
CA ALA A 317 -3.51 -3.84 0.75
C ALA A 317 -3.13 -2.82 1.83
N TYR A 318 -3.85 -1.69 1.90
CA TYR A 318 -3.62 -0.65 2.89
C TYR A 318 -3.84 -1.20 4.31
N LEU A 319 -4.96 -1.87 4.57
CA LEU A 319 -5.23 -2.46 5.89
C LEU A 319 -4.19 -3.50 6.31
N ARG A 320 -3.67 -4.27 5.35
CA ARG A 320 -2.61 -5.26 5.60
C ARG A 320 -1.24 -4.61 5.83
N GLY A 321 -1.11 -3.30 5.69
CA GLY A 321 0.15 -2.55 5.85
C GLY A 321 1.08 -2.66 4.64
N ASP A 322 0.52 -2.98 3.47
CA ASP A 322 1.22 -3.05 2.19
C ASP A 322 0.96 -1.75 1.41
N GLY A 323 1.47 -0.65 1.97
CA GLY A 323 1.32 0.69 1.42
C GLY A 323 1.71 0.77 -0.06
N PRO A 324 2.86 0.22 -0.49
CA PRO A 324 3.27 0.26 -1.89
C PRO A 324 2.28 -0.42 -2.85
N PHE A 325 1.74 -1.59 -2.49
CA PHE A 325 0.72 -2.22 -3.31
C PHE A 325 -0.60 -1.45 -3.29
N ALA A 326 -0.95 -0.89 -2.13
CA ALA A 326 -2.11 0.00 -2.01
C ALA A 326 -1.99 1.19 -2.96
N GLY A 327 -0.84 1.87 -2.99
CA GLY A 327 -0.59 2.99 -3.88
C GLY A 327 -0.68 2.61 -5.36
N ILE A 328 -0.12 1.45 -5.75
CA ILE A 328 -0.22 0.93 -7.12
C ILE A 328 -1.69 0.66 -7.51
N ALA A 329 -2.46 0.03 -6.63
CA ALA A 329 -3.87 -0.28 -6.89
C ALA A 329 -4.76 0.98 -6.91
N LEU A 330 -4.52 1.94 -6.03
CA LEU A 330 -5.23 3.22 -5.99
C LEU A 330 -4.91 4.10 -7.20
N ALA A 331 -3.64 4.14 -7.63
CA ALA A 331 -3.24 4.79 -8.88
C ALA A 331 -3.95 4.15 -10.08
N ALA A 332 -3.99 2.81 -10.16
CA ALA A 332 -4.73 2.12 -11.21
C ALA A 332 -6.24 2.42 -11.20
N ALA A 333 -6.83 2.65 -10.02
CA ALA A 333 -8.23 3.07 -9.92
C ALA A 333 -8.43 4.50 -10.45
N LEU A 334 -7.54 5.43 -10.12
CA LEU A 334 -7.60 6.83 -10.54
C LEU A 334 -7.26 7.02 -12.02
N ASP A 335 -6.35 6.21 -12.57
CA ASP A 335 -6.08 6.17 -14.01
C ASP A 335 -7.30 5.67 -14.81
N SER A 336 -8.04 4.71 -14.24
CA SER A 336 -9.28 4.17 -14.82
C SER A 336 -10.43 5.18 -14.75
N GLU A 337 -10.61 5.82 -13.59
CA GLU A 337 -11.63 6.84 -13.36
C GLU A 337 -11.08 7.97 -12.47
N PRO A 338 -10.62 9.11 -13.05
CA PRO A 338 -10.00 10.20 -12.29
C PRO A 338 -10.88 10.84 -11.22
N GLY A 339 -12.21 10.68 -11.31
CA GLY A 339 -13.20 11.19 -10.36
C GLY A 339 -13.60 10.20 -9.26
N HIS A 340 -12.94 9.04 -9.15
CA HIS A 340 -13.34 7.98 -8.24
C HIS A 340 -13.11 8.34 -6.76
N VAL A 341 -14.16 8.82 -6.10
CA VAL A 341 -14.13 9.40 -4.74
C VAL A 341 -13.42 8.53 -3.71
N LEU A 342 -13.75 7.24 -3.63
CA LEU A 342 -13.14 6.34 -2.64
C LEU A 342 -11.63 6.19 -2.88
N ALA A 343 -11.20 6.11 -4.14
CA ALA A 343 -9.79 5.97 -4.48
C ALA A 343 -9.03 7.26 -4.12
N THR A 344 -9.60 8.43 -4.42
CA THR A 344 -9.01 9.72 -4.03
C THR A 344 -8.86 9.87 -2.52
N LEU A 345 -9.88 9.47 -1.74
CA LEU A 345 -9.83 9.55 -0.28
C LEU A 345 -8.77 8.61 0.30
N LEU A 346 -8.71 7.36 -0.17
CA LEU A 346 -7.71 6.38 0.27
C LEU A 346 -6.30 6.78 -0.16
N ASP A 347 -6.14 7.33 -1.37
CA ASP A 347 -4.86 7.79 -1.89
C ASP A 347 -4.34 9.00 -1.11
N GLY A 348 -5.20 9.98 -0.81
CA GLY A 348 -4.87 11.08 0.08
C GLY A 348 -4.54 10.61 1.50
N ALA A 349 -5.27 9.62 2.01
CA ALA A 349 -4.97 9.02 3.31
C ALA A 349 -3.61 8.33 3.30
N LEU A 350 -3.27 7.61 2.24
CA LEU A 350 -1.98 6.92 2.08
C LEU A 350 -0.83 7.91 1.97
N HIS A 351 -0.95 8.96 1.16
CA HIS A 351 0.10 9.96 0.98
C HIS A 351 0.33 10.84 2.20
N SER A 352 -0.73 11.13 2.96
CA SER A 352 -0.57 11.78 4.27
C SER A 352 -0.02 10.82 5.31
N GLY A 353 -0.11 9.50 5.09
CA GLY A 353 0.43 8.44 5.92
C GLY A 353 -0.50 7.94 7.02
N LEU A 354 -1.82 8.08 6.94
CA LEU A 354 -2.71 7.56 7.99
C LEU A 354 -2.38 6.10 8.30
N ARG A 355 -2.43 5.72 9.58
CA ARG A 355 -2.09 4.36 9.97
C ARG A 355 -3.19 3.40 9.49
N PRO A 356 -2.86 2.14 9.12
CA PRO A 356 -3.86 1.16 8.71
C PRO A 356 -4.99 0.96 9.74
N THR A 357 -4.70 1.13 11.03
CA THR A 357 -5.69 1.08 12.13
C THR A 357 -6.73 2.19 12.06
N GLU A 358 -6.36 3.37 11.58
CA GLU A 358 -7.27 4.52 11.44
C GLU A 358 -8.22 4.33 10.25
N VAL A 359 -7.72 3.75 9.15
CA VAL A 359 -8.51 3.46 7.94
C VAL A 359 -9.38 2.20 8.14
N ARG A 360 -9.09 1.36 9.15
CA ARG A 360 -9.86 0.15 9.48
C ARG A 360 -11.34 0.43 9.78
N GLY A 361 -11.68 1.63 10.26
CA GLY A 361 -13.08 2.02 10.52
C GLY A 361 -14.00 1.97 9.28
N LEU A 362 -13.43 2.00 8.06
CA LEU A 362 -14.22 1.77 6.84
C LEU A 362 -14.80 0.35 6.75
N ALA A 363 -14.20 -0.63 7.40
CA ALA A 363 -14.75 -1.98 7.45
C ALA A 363 -16.01 -2.04 8.31
N ASP A 364 -16.07 -1.26 9.40
CA ASP A 364 -17.27 -1.16 10.23
C ASP A 364 -18.44 -0.59 9.43
N VAL A 365 -18.18 0.44 8.60
CA VAL A 365 -19.17 0.95 7.64
C VAL A 365 -19.62 -0.15 6.68
N GLY A 366 -18.71 -0.99 6.20
CA GLY A 366 -19.06 -2.13 5.35
C GLY A 366 -19.98 -3.13 6.05
N TYR A 367 -19.73 -3.45 7.32
CA TYR A 367 -20.59 -4.33 8.11
C TYR A 367 -21.98 -3.73 8.29
N GLU A 368 -22.06 -2.44 8.63
CA GLU A 368 -23.34 -1.72 8.78
C GLU A 368 -24.15 -1.70 7.48
N ARG A 369 -23.49 -1.49 6.33
CA ARG A 369 -24.14 -1.50 5.02
C ARG A 369 -24.68 -2.87 4.64
N ALA A 370 -23.91 -3.93 4.89
CA ALA A 370 -24.35 -5.31 4.64
C ALA A 370 -25.55 -5.69 5.53
N GLU A 371 -25.50 -5.32 6.82
CA GLU A 371 -26.57 -5.59 7.77
C GLU A 371 -27.87 -4.85 7.40
N ALA A 372 -27.75 -3.59 6.95
CA ALA A 372 -28.90 -2.80 6.48
C ALA A 372 -29.65 -3.42 5.30
N ILE A 373 -28.97 -4.26 4.50
CA ILE A 373 -29.59 -5.02 3.41
C ILE A 373 -29.85 -6.50 3.75
N GLY A 374 -29.71 -6.86 5.02
CA GLY A 374 -30.03 -8.19 5.54
C GLY A 374 -29.01 -9.28 5.20
N VAL A 375 -27.74 -8.89 4.99
CA VAL A 375 -26.61 -9.80 4.79
C VAL A 375 -25.70 -9.74 6.01
N VAL A 376 -25.43 -10.90 6.62
CA VAL A 376 -24.52 -11.01 7.76
C VAL A 376 -23.16 -11.49 7.24
N LEU A 377 -22.17 -10.59 7.26
CA LEU A 377 -20.80 -10.92 6.92
C LEU A 377 -20.05 -11.47 8.15
N PRO A 378 -19.14 -12.44 7.99
CA PRO A 378 -18.32 -12.92 9.09
C PRO A 378 -17.33 -11.84 9.55
N ARG A 379 -17.13 -11.80 10.87
CA ARG A 379 -16.18 -10.91 11.55
C ARG A 379 -14.93 -11.68 11.96
#